data_AF-A0A2S3ZAF1-F1
#
_entry.id   AF-A0A2S3ZAF1-F1
#
_cell.length_a   1.000
_cell.length_b   1.000
_cell.length_c   1.000
_cell.angle_alpha   90.00
_cell.angle_beta   90.00
_cell.angle_gamma   90.00
#
_symmetry.space_group_name_H-M   'P 1'
#
loop_
_entity.id
_entity.type
_entity.pdbx_description
1 polymer ?
#
loop_
_entity_poly.entity_id
_entity_poly.type
_entity_poly.pdbx_seq_one_letter_code
_entity_poly.pdbx_strand_id
1 'polypeptide(L)'
;MAEVGGATMHPLAQFGRLNRGVPNEYNELVDADGWRYSEPAVGTLDVAVLAAVALHLAAHTGTPDAGIAAVWEGWGGLVSGTGVSVIMVSDEEAADRASDRATDRETEAAEARLRQAALAAMVEPDDSRGPGLLPADVSSGARLRLPGRDYVLFDAGIRRFVDPAWLTDAPWTDSTWPQSPNLIWPDDHAWVLVSEIDFDSTVIAGTRALVDALVADPTIEVLELREGADLTSEGDTVNLPPN
;
A
#
# COMPACT_ATOMS: atom_id res chain seq x y z
N MET A 1 -2.10 8.25 -17.00
CA MET A 1 -2.39 9.18 -15.87
C MET A 1 -1.73 10.56 -16.04
N ALA A 2 -0.40 10.68 -16.06
CA ALA A 2 0.29 11.98 -16.12
C ALA A 2 -0.15 12.85 -17.32
N GLU A 3 -0.24 12.26 -18.52
CA GLU A 3 -0.68 12.96 -19.73
C GLU A 3 -2.14 13.46 -19.65
N VAL A 4 -3.00 12.75 -18.94
CA VAL A 4 -4.43 13.11 -18.77
C VAL A 4 -4.59 14.33 -17.87
N GLY A 5 -3.73 14.47 -16.86
CA GLY A 5 -3.74 15.59 -15.90
C GLY A 5 -2.88 16.79 -16.29
N GLY A 6 -2.19 16.74 -17.44
CA GLY A 6 -1.18 17.75 -17.81
C GLY A 6 0.03 17.77 -16.84
N ALA A 7 0.29 16.65 -16.19
CA ALA A 7 1.45 16.43 -15.31
C ALA A 7 2.53 15.62 -16.06
N THR A 8 3.76 15.66 -15.57
CA THR A 8 4.89 14.94 -16.17
C THR A 8 5.27 13.77 -15.26
N MET A 9 5.34 12.56 -15.82
CA MET A 9 5.87 11.41 -15.09
C MET A 9 7.40 11.50 -15.03
N HIS A 10 7.97 11.32 -13.84
CA HIS A 10 9.42 11.30 -13.59
C HIS A 10 9.72 10.52 -12.29
N PRO A 11 10.99 10.18 -11.98
CA PRO A 11 11.33 9.29 -10.86
C PRO A 11 10.96 9.79 -9.44
N LEU A 12 10.57 11.06 -9.32
CA LEU A 12 10.17 11.69 -8.05
C LEU A 12 8.71 12.17 -8.11
N ALA A 13 7.97 11.78 -9.15
CA ALA A 13 6.60 12.22 -9.33
C ALA A 13 5.76 11.66 -8.18
N GLN A 14 4.94 12.49 -7.57
CA GLN A 14 4.07 12.08 -6.48
C GLN A 14 2.65 11.87 -7.01
N PHE A 15 2.00 10.76 -6.66
CA PHE A 15 0.66 10.42 -7.12
C PHE A 15 -0.31 11.57 -6.90
N GLY A 16 -0.31 12.18 -5.71
CA GLY A 16 -1.16 13.33 -5.39
C GLY A 16 -0.94 14.56 -6.28
N ARG A 17 0.23 14.68 -6.93
CA ARG A 17 0.56 15.77 -7.87
C ARG A 17 0.28 15.42 -9.34
N LEU A 18 0.25 14.12 -9.67
CA LEU A 18 -0.19 13.59 -10.95
C LEU A 18 -1.73 13.54 -11.05
N ASN A 19 -2.39 13.28 -9.92
CA ASN A 19 -3.82 13.17 -9.74
C ASN A 19 -4.50 14.56 -9.73
N ARG A 20 -4.63 15.19 -10.92
CA ARG A 20 -5.16 16.56 -11.09
C ARG A 20 -6.62 16.64 -11.55
N GLY A 21 -7.31 15.51 -11.65
CA GLY A 21 -8.72 15.45 -12.05
C GLY A 21 -9.69 15.57 -10.86
N VAL A 22 -11.00 15.57 -11.14
CA VAL A 22 -12.04 15.46 -10.11
C VAL A 22 -12.38 13.96 -9.96
N PRO A 23 -12.15 13.36 -8.79
CA PRO A 23 -12.51 11.97 -8.56
C PRO A 23 -14.02 11.74 -8.66
N ASN A 24 -14.42 10.53 -9.05
CA ASN A 24 -15.80 10.07 -8.96
C ASN A 24 -16.18 9.74 -7.50
N GLU A 25 -17.41 9.29 -7.28
CA GLU A 25 -17.93 8.86 -5.97
C GLU A 25 -17.17 7.69 -5.33
N TYR A 26 -16.33 6.99 -6.10
CA TYR A 26 -15.44 5.92 -5.64
C TYR A 26 -13.99 6.38 -5.46
N ASN A 27 -13.74 7.69 -5.48
CA ASN A 27 -12.41 8.30 -5.40
C ASN A 27 -11.46 7.89 -6.55
N GLU A 28 -12.00 7.55 -7.73
CA GLU A 28 -11.24 7.23 -8.93
C GLU A 28 -11.27 8.40 -9.92
N LEU A 29 -10.17 8.65 -10.62
CA LEU A 29 -10.19 9.47 -11.84
C LEU A 29 -10.64 8.62 -13.02
N VAL A 30 -11.50 9.20 -13.85
CA VAL A 30 -11.89 8.61 -15.13
C VAL A 30 -11.44 9.55 -16.25
N ASP A 31 -10.66 9.06 -17.21
CA ASP A 31 -10.28 9.87 -18.37
C ASP A 31 -11.35 9.84 -19.48
N ALA A 32 -11.13 10.63 -20.53
CA ALA A 32 -12.05 10.75 -21.66
C ALA A 32 -12.27 9.41 -22.41
N ASP A 33 -11.33 8.48 -22.29
CA ASP A 33 -11.39 7.16 -22.90
C ASP A 33 -12.01 6.11 -21.96
N GLY A 34 -12.36 6.51 -20.73
CA GLY A 34 -13.01 5.66 -19.73
C GLY A 34 -12.05 4.84 -18.87
N TRP A 35 -10.74 5.09 -18.96
CA TRP A 35 -9.77 4.46 -18.05
C TRP A 35 -9.90 5.03 -16.66
N ARG A 36 -9.79 4.13 -15.68
CA ARG A 36 -9.90 4.44 -14.26
C ARG A 36 -8.53 4.43 -13.61
N TYR A 37 -8.23 5.46 -12.84
CA TYR A 37 -7.00 5.60 -12.07
C TYR A 37 -7.37 5.84 -10.61
N SER A 38 -6.86 5.00 -9.71
CA SER A 38 -7.01 5.15 -8.28
C SER A 38 -5.64 5.44 -7.64
N GLU A 39 -5.66 5.93 -6.41
CA GLU A 39 -4.46 6.00 -5.59
C GLU A 39 -3.84 4.59 -5.46
N PRO A 40 -2.51 4.45 -5.64
CA PRO A 40 -1.84 3.19 -5.40
C PRO A 40 -2.02 2.81 -3.93
N ALA A 41 -2.23 1.51 -3.68
CA ALA A 41 -2.27 1.02 -2.32
C ALA A 41 -0.88 1.20 -1.68
N VAL A 42 -0.82 1.96 -0.59
CA VAL A 42 0.44 2.27 0.08
C VAL A 42 0.90 1.08 0.95
N GLY A 43 2.20 0.79 0.95
CA GLY A 43 2.79 -0.28 1.74
C GLY A 43 2.56 -1.69 1.18
N THR A 44 1.99 -1.83 -0.01
CA THR A 44 1.78 -3.12 -0.66
C THR A 44 2.05 -3.00 -2.15
N LEU A 45 2.62 -4.04 -2.74
CA LEU A 45 2.86 -4.13 -4.17
C LEU A 45 1.80 -5.03 -4.77
N ASP A 46 1.20 -4.58 -5.88
CA ASP A 46 0.26 -5.40 -6.64
C ASP A 46 0.87 -6.78 -6.94
N VAL A 47 0.05 -7.83 -6.81
CA VAL A 47 0.51 -9.22 -6.89
C VAL A 47 1.14 -9.54 -8.24
N ALA A 48 0.58 -9.02 -9.34
CA ALA A 48 1.10 -9.26 -10.67
C ALA A 48 2.42 -8.50 -10.87
N VAL A 49 2.51 -7.26 -10.36
CA VAL A 49 3.75 -6.48 -10.38
C VAL A 49 4.84 -7.15 -9.55
N LEU A 50 4.51 -7.63 -8.34
CA LEU A 50 5.43 -8.37 -7.48
C LEU A 50 5.93 -9.64 -8.19
N ALA A 51 5.05 -10.39 -8.86
CA ALA A 51 5.44 -11.58 -9.60
C ALA A 51 6.41 -11.26 -10.74
N ALA A 52 6.14 -10.20 -11.51
CA ALA A 52 7.03 -9.74 -12.58
C ALA A 52 8.39 -9.29 -12.04
N VAL A 53 8.41 -8.49 -10.98
CA VAL A 53 9.64 -8.05 -10.30
C VAL A 53 10.40 -9.24 -9.71
N ALA A 54 9.71 -10.20 -9.09
CA ALA A 54 10.31 -11.38 -8.48
C ALA A 54 11.08 -12.25 -9.49
N LEU A 55 10.64 -12.31 -10.75
CA LEU A 55 11.37 -12.99 -11.82
C LEU A 55 12.75 -12.38 -12.04
N HIS A 56 12.85 -11.04 -12.10
CA HIS A 56 14.12 -10.34 -12.24
C HIS A 56 14.97 -10.50 -10.98
N LEU A 57 14.40 -10.28 -9.80
CA LEU A 57 15.12 -10.40 -8.54
C LEU A 57 15.70 -11.82 -8.35
N ALA A 58 14.97 -12.86 -8.71
CA ALA A 58 15.44 -14.25 -8.67
C ALA A 58 16.61 -14.53 -9.61
N ALA A 59 16.70 -13.84 -10.76
CA ALA A 59 17.81 -13.98 -11.70
C ALA A 59 19.08 -13.25 -11.24
N HIS A 60 18.96 -12.30 -10.30
CA HIS A 60 20.03 -11.43 -9.84
C HIS A 60 20.47 -11.72 -8.39
N THR A 61 20.30 -12.96 -7.92
CA THR A 61 20.82 -13.46 -6.64
C THR A 61 21.36 -14.89 -6.79
N GLY A 62 22.36 -15.25 -5.99
CA GLY A 62 22.82 -16.62 -5.83
C GLY A 62 21.94 -17.47 -4.90
N THR A 63 21.01 -16.86 -4.14
CA THR A 63 20.14 -17.53 -3.17
C THR A 63 18.65 -17.25 -3.45
N PRO A 64 18.10 -17.61 -4.63
CA PRO A 64 16.72 -17.27 -4.98
C PRO A 64 15.63 -18.00 -4.16
N ASP A 65 16.01 -19.11 -3.51
CA ASP A 65 15.13 -19.92 -2.66
C ASP A 65 15.32 -19.63 -1.16
N ALA A 66 16.24 -18.73 -0.78
CA ALA A 66 16.57 -18.43 0.61
C ALA A 66 16.73 -16.92 0.83
N GLY A 67 15.98 -16.40 1.79
CA GLY A 67 15.92 -14.98 2.09
C GLY A 67 14.84 -14.66 3.10
N ILE A 68 14.60 -13.38 3.31
CA ILE A 68 13.66 -12.88 4.29
C ILE A 68 12.58 -12.03 3.60
N ALA A 69 11.34 -12.30 3.96
CA ALA A 69 10.21 -11.40 3.76
C ALA A 69 9.84 -10.77 5.11
N ALA A 70 9.69 -9.45 5.15
CA ALA A 70 9.36 -8.71 6.36
C ALA A 70 8.00 -7.99 6.20
N VAL A 71 7.14 -8.14 7.21
CA VAL A 71 5.79 -7.56 7.22
C VAL A 71 5.66 -6.66 8.45
N TRP A 72 5.17 -5.44 8.25
CA TRP A 72 5.02 -4.44 9.31
C TRP A 72 3.96 -4.87 10.33
N GLU A 73 4.31 -4.83 11.62
CA GLU A 73 3.42 -5.28 12.68
C GLU A 73 2.18 -4.39 12.89
N GLY A 74 2.24 -3.14 12.39
CA GLY A 74 1.15 -2.17 12.52
C GLY A 74 -0.05 -2.45 11.61
N TRP A 75 0.00 -3.50 10.80
CA TRP A 75 -1.15 -3.96 10.04
C TRP A 75 -2.19 -4.59 10.97
N GLY A 76 -3.38 -3.97 10.97
CA GLY A 76 -4.47 -4.35 11.86
C GLY A 76 -4.83 -5.82 11.72
N GLY A 77 -4.91 -6.53 12.84
CA GLY A 77 -5.21 -7.96 12.88
C GLY A 77 -3.99 -8.89 12.81
N LEU A 78 -2.78 -8.39 12.47
CA LEU A 78 -1.60 -9.25 12.24
C LEU A 78 -1.03 -9.85 13.53
N VAL A 79 -0.65 -9.00 14.49
CA VAL A 79 -0.06 -9.41 15.78
C VAL A 79 -1.05 -9.34 16.96
N SER A 80 -2.15 -8.60 16.78
CA SER A 80 -3.23 -8.46 17.75
C SER A 80 -4.55 -8.32 17.01
N GLY A 81 -5.66 -8.76 17.61
CA GLY A 81 -7.01 -8.65 17.03
C GLY A 81 -7.55 -7.22 16.85
N THR A 82 -6.68 -6.21 16.82
CA THR A 82 -7.00 -4.83 16.45
C THR A 82 -7.22 -4.76 14.94
N GLY A 83 -8.33 -5.33 14.46
CA GLY A 83 -8.71 -5.24 13.05
C GLY A 83 -9.05 -3.81 12.64
N VAL A 84 -8.71 -3.42 11.41
CA VAL A 84 -9.26 -2.22 10.78
C VAL A 84 -10.74 -2.50 10.48
N SER A 85 -11.65 -1.73 11.08
CA SER A 85 -13.04 -1.70 10.66
C SER A 85 -13.20 -0.59 9.62
N VAL A 86 -13.37 -0.96 8.35
CA VAL A 86 -13.75 -0.02 7.30
C VAL A 86 -15.25 0.18 7.37
N ILE A 87 -15.69 1.32 7.90
CA ILE A 87 -17.09 1.74 7.81
C ILE A 87 -17.28 2.34 6.43
N MET A 88 -17.81 1.56 5.49
CA MET A 88 -18.32 2.10 4.23
C MET A 88 -19.63 2.82 4.52
N VAL A 89 -19.60 4.15 4.53
CA VAL A 89 -20.82 4.96 4.60
C VAL A 89 -21.29 5.19 3.17
N SER A 90 -22.27 4.40 2.72
CA SER A 90 -23.01 4.68 1.49
C SER A 90 -24.09 5.70 1.82
N ASP A 91 -23.95 6.91 1.28
CA ASP A 91 -25.02 7.92 1.36
C ASP A 91 -26.07 7.61 0.29
N GLU A 92 -26.98 6.66 0.57
CA GLU A 92 -28.12 6.36 -0.31
C GLU A 92 -29.16 7.51 -0.36
N GLU A 93 -28.98 8.58 0.42
CA GLU A 93 -29.93 9.71 0.51
C GLU A 93 -29.58 10.91 -0.38
N ALA A 94 -28.51 10.87 -1.16
CA ALA A 94 -28.14 11.97 -2.07
C ALA A 94 -28.99 12.02 -3.36
N ALA A 95 -29.80 11.00 -3.66
CA ALA A 95 -30.57 10.92 -4.90
C ALA A 95 -31.94 11.62 -4.86
N ASP A 96 -32.44 12.05 -3.70
CA ASP A 96 -33.80 12.60 -3.63
C ASP A 96 -33.92 13.62 -2.49
N ARG A 97 -33.57 14.89 -2.74
CA ARG A 97 -34.11 16.03 -1.97
C ARG A 97 -33.85 17.39 -2.64
N ALA A 98 -34.70 17.70 -3.60
CA ALA A 98 -35.11 19.08 -3.87
C ALA A 98 -36.46 19.36 -3.18
N SER A 99 -36.49 19.51 -1.85
CA SER A 99 -37.51 20.32 -1.16
C SER A 99 -37.22 20.51 0.34
N ASP A 100 -37.40 21.76 0.77
CA ASP A 100 -37.74 22.25 2.10
C ASP A 100 -36.71 22.28 3.24
N ARG A 101 -36.21 23.50 3.44
CA ARG A 101 -35.51 24.01 4.64
C ARG A 101 -36.46 24.06 5.83
N ALA A 102 -36.49 22.99 6.61
CA ALA A 102 -36.93 23.00 8.01
C ALA A 102 -36.35 21.84 8.85
N THR A 103 -35.71 20.84 8.23
CA THR A 103 -35.24 19.61 8.90
C THR A 103 -33.73 19.60 9.20
N ASP A 104 -33.04 20.75 9.12
CA ASP A 104 -31.56 20.76 9.16
C ASP A 104 -30.98 20.49 10.57
N ARG A 105 -31.67 20.89 11.65
CA ARG A 105 -31.10 20.78 13.02
C ARG A 105 -31.21 19.39 13.65
N GLU A 106 -32.28 18.65 13.36
CA GLU A 106 -32.44 17.28 13.88
C GLU A 106 -31.52 16.30 13.15
N THR A 107 -31.32 16.50 11.84
CA THR A 107 -30.37 15.73 11.03
C THR A 107 -28.92 16.02 11.43
N GLU A 108 -28.53 17.28 11.61
CA GLU A 108 -27.17 17.63 12.11
C GLU A 108 -26.90 17.03 13.51
N ALA A 109 -27.90 17.04 14.40
CA ALA A 109 -27.74 16.45 15.74
C ALA A 109 -27.67 14.91 15.69
N ALA A 110 -28.36 14.27 14.75
CA ALA A 110 -28.28 12.82 14.52
C ALA A 110 -26.93 12.42 13.92
N GLU A 111 -26.43 13.15 12.93
CA GLU A 111 -25.10 12.95 12.35
C GLU A 111 -23.99 13.19 13.38
N ALA A 112 -24.09 14.24 14.20
CA ALA A 112 -23.14 14.52 15.26
C ALA A 112 -23.09 13.39 16.29
N ARG A 113 -24.25 12.81 16.64
CA ARG A 113 -24.33 11.63 17.52
C ARG A 113 -23.75 10.38 16.88
N LEU A 114 -23.98 10.17 15.58
CA LEU A 114 -23.42 9.03 14.85
C LEU A 114 -21.89 9.15 14.74
N ARG A 115 -21.36 10.34 14.43
CA ARG A 115 -19.91 10.63 14.45
C ARG A 115 -19.32 10.46 15.85
N GLN A 116 -20.01 10.93 16.88
CA GLN A 116 -19.56 10.78 18.27
C GLN A 116 -19.59 9.33 18.73
N ALA A 117 -20.59 8.55 18.32
CA ALA A 117 -20.68 7.12 18.60
C ALA A 117 -19.63 6.31 17.82
N ALA A 118 -19.35 6.67 16.57
CA ALA A 118 -18.26 6.09 15.78
C ALA A 118 -16.89 6.39 16.42
N LEU A 119 -16.66 7.64 16.84
CA LEU A 119 -15.44 8.03 17.54
C LEU A 119 -15.31 7.33 18.90
N ALA A 120 -16.42 7.16 19.64
CA ALA A 120 -16.43 6.41 20.90
C ALA A 120 -16.13 4.92 20.67
N ALA A 121 -16.69 4.31 19.62
CA ALA A 121 -16.41 2.93 19.23
C ALA A 121 -14.94 2.70 18.81
N MET A 122 -14.25 3.77 18.33
CA MET A 122 -12.80 3.74 18.09
C MET A 122 -11.96 3.86 19.37
N VAL A 123 -12.55 4.32 20.49
CA VAL A 123 -11.86 4.63 21.76
C VAL A 123 -12.14 3.59 22.85
N GLU A 124 -13.21 2.79 22.76
CA GLU A 124 -13.49 1.74 23.75
C GLU A 124 -12.39 0.64 23.72
N PRO A 125 -11.75 0.35 24.86
CA PRO A 125 -10.81 -0.75 24.98
C PRO A 125 -11.58 -2.07 25.01
N ASP A 126 -11.72 -2.69 23.84
CA ASP A 126 -12.30 -4.02 23.74
C ASP A 126 -11.29 -5.09 24.19
N ASP A 127 -11.42 -5.50 25.45
CA ASP A 127 -10.70 -6.61 26.10
C ASP A 127 -11.15 -8.00 25.58
N SER A 128 -12.03 -8.06 24.56
CA SER A 128 -12.54 -9.30 23.94
C SER A 128 -11.78 -9.75 22.68
N ARG A 129 -10.73 -9.01 22.26
CA ARG A 129 -10.05 -9.25 20.97
C ARG A 129 -9.25 -10.56 21.01
N GLY A 130 -9.67 -11.53 20.21
CA GLY A 130 -8.99 -12.82 20.03
C GLY A 130 -7.54 -12.68 19.53
N PRO A 131 -6.78 -13.80 19.45
CA PRO A 131 -5.42 -13.78 18.94
C PRO A 131 -5.39 -13.22 17.51
N GLY A 132 -4.33 -12.46 17.17
CA GLY A 132 -4.10 -11.99 15.80
C GLY A 132 -3.92 -13.15 14.82
N LEU A 133 -3.82 -12.84 13.53
CA LEU A 133 -3.65 -13.80 12.44
C LEU A 133 -2.43 -14.71 12.67
N LEU A 134 -1.34 -14.14 13.21
CA LEU A 134 -0.13 -14.89 13.50
C LEU A 134 -0.24 -15.70 14.80
N PRO A 135 0.27 -16.95 14.83
CA PRO A 135 0.47 -17.69 16.07
C PRO A 135 1.26 -16.89 17.12
N ALA A 136 1.04 -17.17 18.41
CA ALA A 136 1.61 -16.40 19.51
C ALA A 136 3.16 -16.46 19.57
N ASP A 137 3.76 -17.57 19.17
CA ASP A 137 5.21 -17.75 19.06
C ASP A 137 5.80 -16.91 17.92
N VAL A 138 5.12 -16.83 16.77
CA VAL A 138 5.51 -15.95 15.65
C VAL A 138 5.36 -14.48 16.04
N SER A 139 4.24 -14.13 16.69
CA SER A 139 3.96 -12.75 17.16
C SER A 139 4.97 -12.24 18.19
N SER A 140 5.62 -13.15 18.93
CA SER A 140 6.66 -12.84 19.92
C SER A 140 8.10 -13.05 19.40
N GLY A 141 8.25 -13.41 18.12
CA GLY A 141 9.54 -13.69 17.48
C GLY A 141 10.44 -12.46 17.29
N ALA A 142 11.61 -12.71 16.71
CA ALA A 142 12.60 -11.67 16.39
C ALA A 142 12.02 -10.67 15.38
N ARG A 143 12.28 -9.38 15.61
CA ARG A 143 11.81 -8.28 14.78
C ARG A 143 12.97 -7.53 14.14
N LEU A 144 12.76 -7.06 12.92
CA LEU A 144 13.56 -5.95 12.38
C LEU A 144 12.97 -4.65 12.94
N ARG A 145 13.80 -3.88 13.64
CA ARG A 145 13.42 -2.60 14.25
C ARG A 145 13.97 -1.45 13.41
N LEU A 146 13.10 -0.69 12.76
CA LEU A 146 13.42 0.56 12.06
C LEU A 146 12.84 1.75 12.84
N PRO A 147 13.32 2.98 12.63
CA PRO A 147 12.74 4.15 13.29
C PRO A 147 11.23 4.25 13.06
N GLY A 148 10.44 4.09 14.12
CA GLY A 148 8.98 4.17 14.08
C GLY A 148 8.27 2.94 13.50
N ARG A 149 8.98 1.88 13.10
CA ARG A 149 8.39 0.70 12.44
C ARG A 149 9.08 -0.59 12.84
N ASP A 150 8.29 -1.59 13.18
CA ASP A 150 8.79 -2.93 13.49
C ASP A 150 8.19 -3.95 12.53
N TYR A 151 9.01 -4.90 12.10
CA TYR A 151 8.62 -5.91 11.13
C TYR A 151 8.80 -7.31 11.69
N VAL A 152 7.79 -8.15 11.48
CA VAL A 152 7.85 -9.59 11.68
C VAL A 152 8.57 -10.21 10.48
N LEU A 153 9.52 -11.10 10.73
CA LEU A 153 10.36 -11.70 9.71
C LEU A 153 9.91 -13.13 9.40
N PHE A 154 9.88 -13.47 8.12
CA PHE A 154 9.55 -14.79 7.61
C PHE A 154 10.66 -15.27 6.68
N ASP A 155 11.05 -16.53 6.83
CA ASP A 155 11.91 -17.21 5.86
C ASP A 155 11.11 -17.40 4.57
N ALA A 156 11.54 -16.73 3.50
CA ALA A 156 10.90 -16.77 2.21
C ALA A 156 11.87 -16.34 1.10
N GLY A 157 12.29 -17.29 0.27
CA GLY A 157 13.00 -17.01 -0.98
C GLY A 157 12.12 -16.27 -2.00
N ILE A 158 12.73 -15.41 -2.80
CA ILE A 158 12.02 -14.54 -3.75
C ILE A 158 11.19 -15.31 -4.78
N ARG A 159 11.60 -16.54 -5.16
CA ARG A 159 10.84 -17.37 -6.11
C ARG A 159 9.43 -17.71 -5.65
N ARG A 160 9.19 -17.71 -4.33
CA ARG A 160 7.85 -17.89 -3.77
C ARG A 160 6.86 -16.85 -4.28
N PHE A 161 7.34 -15.63 -4.58
CA PHE A 161 6.50 -14.52 -4.99
C PHE A 161 6.23 -14.45 -6.50
N VAL A 162 6.84 -15.35 -7.29
CA VAL A 162 6.55 -15.49 -8.74
C VAL A 162 5.17 -16.11 -8.97
N ASP A 163 4.73 -17.02 -8.10
CA ASP A 163 3.43 -17.67 -8.18
C ASP A 163 2.46 -17.03 -7.17
N PRO A 164 1.33 -16.43 -7.61
CA PRO A 164 0.35 -15.81 -6.71
C PRO A 164 -0.28 -16.78 -5.69
N ALA A 165 -0.05 -18.09 -5.79
CA ALA A 165 -0.46 -19.06 -4.78
C ALA A 165 0.00 -18.70 -3.35
N TRP A 166 1.09 -17.93 -3.19
CA TRP A 166 1.56 -17.47 -1.88
C TRP A 166 0.50 -16.71 -1.06
N LEU A 167 -0.49 -16.10 -1.72
CA LEU A 167 -1.61 -15.40 -1.08
C LEU A 167 -2.48 -16.32 -0.21
N THR A 168 -2.43 -17.63 -0.46
CA THR A 168 -3.31 -18.61 0.20
C THR A 168 -2.64 -19.35 1.36
N ASP A 169 -1.32 -19.43 1.37
CA ASP A 169 -0.54 -20.21 2.33
C ASP A 169 0.46 -19.37 3.14
N ALA A 170 0.68 -18.09 2.78
CA ALA A 170 1.49 -17.21 3.60
C ALA A 170 0.80 -16.91 4.95
N PRO A 171 1.52 -17.01 6.08
CA PRO A 171 0.91 -16.92 7.41
C PRO A 171 0.46 -15.51 7.80
N TRP A 172 0.90 -14.47 7.08
CA TRP A 172 0.58 -13.06 7.37
C TRP A 172 -0.59 -12.51 6.55
N THR A 173 -1.23 -13.33 5.71
CA THR A 173 -2.37 -12.93 4.89
C THR A 173 -3.59 -13.78 5.23
N ASP A 174 -4.74 -13.13 5.38
CA ASP A 174 -6.02 -13.79 5.20
C ASP A 174 -6.59 -13.32 3.85
N SER A 175 -7.31 -14.19 3.16
CA SER A 175 -7.75 -13.96 1.77
C SER A 175 -8.62 -12.70 1.55
N THR A 176 -8.99 -11.99 2.62
CA THR A 176 -9.91 -10.85 2.58
C THR A 176 -9.20 -9.58 2.10
N TRP A 177 -7.97 -9.37 2.54
CA TRP A 177 -7.13 -8.23 2.16
C TRP A 177 -5.69 -8.70 2.08
N PRO A 178 -5.33 -9.43 1.01
CA PRO A 178 -4.01 -9.97 0.92
C PRO A 178 -3.00 -8.86 0.65
N GLN A 179 -1.82 -9.02 1.22
CA GLN A 179 -0.82 -7.98 1.20
C GLN A 179 0.57 -8.55 0.92
N SER A 180 1.34 -7.85 0.10
CA SER A 180 2.74 -8.21 -0.11
C SER A 180 3.57 -7.94 1.15
N PRO A 181 4.69 -8.63 1.34
CA PRO A 181 5.70 -8.19 2.29
C PRO A 181 6.14 -6.76 1.99
N ASN A 182 6.46 -6.00 3.05
CA ASN A 182 6.94 -4.64 2.92
C ASN A 182 8.42 -4.59 2.53
N LEU A 183 9.21 -5.55 3.01
CA LEU A 183 10.62 -5.69 2.62
C LEU A 183 10.90 -7.12 2.21
N ILE A 184 11.75 -7.27 1.19
CA ILE A 184 12.27 -8.58 0.78
C ILE A 184 13.76 -8.46 0.46
N TRP A 185 14.57 -9.41 0.92
CA TRP A 185 15.98 -9.52 0.53
C TRP A 185 16.45 -10.99 0.54
N PRO A 186 17.38 -11.37 -0.34
CA PRO A 186 17.97 -12.71 -0.37
C PRO A 186 19.07 -12.85 0.69
N ASP A 187 19.42 -14.08 1.09
CA ASP A 187 20.50 -14.34 2.07
C ASP A 187 21.87 -13.79 1.66
N ASP A 188 22.15 -13.71 0.36
CA ASP A 188 23.39 -13.13 -0.16
C ASP A 188 23.39 -11.59 -0.20
N HIS A 189 22.28 -10.94 0.20
CA HIS A 189 22.07 -9.50 0.23
C HIS A 189 22.38 -8.80 -1.12
N ALA A 190 22.20 -9.50 -2.24
CA ALA A 190 22.50 -8.95 -3.58
C ALA A 190 21.57 -7.78 -3.97
N TRP A 191 20.39 -7.68 -3.37
CA TRP A 191 19.41 -6.63 -3.56
C TRP A 191 18.46 -6.53 -2.35
N VAL A 192 17.68 -5.45 -2.29
CA VAL A 192 16.55 -5.30 -1.37
C VAL A 192 15.38 -4.64 -2.11
N LEU A 193 14.17 -5.13 -1.85
CA LEU A 193 12.92 -4.50 -2.27
C LEU A 193 12.24 -3.93 -1.03
N VAL A 194 11.73 -2.70 -1.14
CA VAL A 194 11.02 -1.99 -0.07
C VAL A 194 9.76 -1.33 -0.63
N SER A 195 8.59 -1.88 -0.34
CA SER A 195 7.32 -1.18 -0.52
C SER A 195 7.06 -0.36 0.75
N GLU A 196 7.59 0.85 0.77
CA GLU A 196 7.45 1.77 1.90
C GLU A 196 5.97 2.08 2.17
N ILE A 197 5.64 2.28 3.45
CA ILE A 197 4.25 2.45 3.91
C ILE A 197 3.86 3.95 3.95
N ASP A 198 4.79 4.84 3.64
CA ASP A 198 4.51 6.27 3.49
C ASP A 198 4.72 6.75 2.04
N PHE A 199 5.23 5.90 1.16
CA PHE A 199 5.50 6.26 -0.23
C PHE A 199 4.50 5.59 -1.17
N ASP A 200 4.17 6.30 -2.23
CA ASP A 200 3.39 5.82 -3.36
C ASP A 200 4.20 4.92 -4.31
N SER A 201 5.43 4.60 -3.93
CA SER A 201 6.45 3.97 -4.76
C SER A 201 7.13 2.82 -4.03
N THR A 202 7.44 1.75 -4.76
CA THR A 202 8.33 0.67 -4.28
C THR A 202 9.76 0.96 -4.72
N VAL A 203 10.70 0.86 -3.78
CA VAL A 203 12.13 1.07 -4.05
C VAL A 203 12.85 -0.26 -4.10
N ILE A 204 13.63 -0.47 -5.16
CA ILE A 204 14.49 -1.64 -5.32
C ILE A 204 15.92 -1.15 -5.43
N ALA A 205 16.78 -1.63 -4.53
CA ALA A 205 18.21 -1.36 -4.57
C ALA A 205 18.97 -2.65 -4.91
N GLY A 206 19.94 -2.55 -5.81
CA GLY A 206 20.77 -3.69 -6.21
C GLY A 206 21.80 -3.30 -7.26
N THR A 207 22.32 -4.30 -7.97
CA THR A 207 23.35 -4.07 -8.99
C THR A 207 22.82 -3.27 -10.19
N ARG A 208 23.71 -2.57 -10.92
CA ARG A 208 23.37 -1.88 -12.17
C ARG A 208 22.67 -2.80 -13.17
N ALA A 209 23.12 -4.05 -13.29
CA ALA A 209 22.53 -5.03 -14.19
C ALA A 209 21.07 -5.36 -13.83
N LEU A 210 20.74 -5.44 -12.53
CA LEU A 210 19.35 -5.60 -12.09
C LEU A 210 18.52 -4.36 -12.41
N VAL A 211 19.04 -3.16 -12.14
CA VAL A 211 18.35 -1.90 -12.45
C VAL A 211 18.06 -1.79 -13.95
N ASP A 212 19.04 -2.10 -14.80
CA ASP A 212 18.86 -2.12 -16.25
C ASP A 212 17.78 -3.11 -16.69
N ALA A 213 17.75 -4.30 -16.10
CA ALA A 213 16.77 -5.33 -16.42
C ALA A 213 15.34 -4.90 -16.06
N LEU A 214 15.16 -4.29 -14.88
CA LEU A 214 13.86 -3.80 -14.41
C LEU A 214 13.36 -2.62 -15.26
N VAL A 215 14.23 -1.65 -15.56
CA VAL A 215 13.88 -0.48 -16.39
C VAL A 215 13.56 -0.88 -17.83
N ALA A 216 14.17 -1.95 -18.34
CA ALA A 216 13.92 -2.45 -19.68
C ALA A 216 12.62 -3.28 -19.82
N ASP A 217 11.98 -3.66 -18.70
CA ASP A 217 10.76 -4.46 -18.72
C ASP A 217 9.52 -3.57 -18.97
N PRO A 218 8.84 -3.71 -20.12
CA PRO A 218 7.68 -2.88 -20.44
C PRO A 218 6.41 -3.29 -19.69
N THR A 219 6.43 -4.39 -18.92
CA THR A 219 5.27 -4.90 -18.18
C THR A 219 5.13 -4.29 -16.79
N ILE A 220 6.16 -3.58 -16.31
CA ILE A 220 6.19 -2.90 -15.02
C ILE A 220 6.59 -1.43 -15.19
N GLU A 221 5.98 -0.53 -14.41
CA GLU A 221 6.39 0.87 -14.40
C GLU A 221 7.60 1.02 -13.47
N VAL A 222 8.79 1.22 -14.06
CA VAL A 222 10.03 1.36 -13.32
C VAL A 222 10.84 2.52 -13.86
N LEU A 223 11.28 3.40 -12.96
CA LEU A 223 12.15 4.52 -13.27
C LEU A 223 13.41 4.44 -12.41
N GLU A 224 14.54 4.82 -13.01
CA GLU A 224 15.79 4.85 -12.27
C GLU A 224 15.79 6.00 -11.26
N LEU A 225 16.09 5.65 -10.00
CA LEU A 225 16.19 6.59 -8.90
C LEU A 225 17.65 6.84 -8.54
N ARG A 226 18.02 8.12 -8.40
CA ARG A 226 19.35 8.51 -7.90
C ARG A 226 19.45 8.31 -6.38
N GLU A 227 20.63 7.96 -5.91
CA GLU A 227 20.92 7.92 -4.47
C GLU A 227 20.68 9.31 -3.84
N GLY A 228 20.09 9.32 -2.63
CA GLY A 228 19.72 10.55 -1.93
C GLY A 228 18.59 11.34 -2.58
N ALA A 229 17.79 10.70 -3.44
CA ALA A 229 16.52 11.24 -3.89
C ALA A 229 15.57 11.48 -2.71
N ASP A 230 14.80 12.57 -2.81
CA ASP A 230 13.74 12.89 -1.87
C ASP A 230 12.43 12.30 -2.42
N LEU A 231 11.92 11.26 -1.77
CA LEU A 231 10.65 10.60 -2.09
C LEU A 231 9.51 11.04 -1.17
N THR A 232 9.72 12.07 -0.35
CA THR A 232 8.63 12.63 0.44
C THR A 232 7.60 13.30 -0.48
N SER A 233 6.42 13.63 0.08
CA SER A 233 5.38 14.38 -0.62
C SER A 233 5.85 15.71 -1.22
N GLU A 234 6.98 16.24 -0.74
CA GLU A 234 7.61 17.48 -1.20
C GLU A 234 8.70 17.28 -2.27
N GLY A 235 9.09 16.04 -2.56
CA GLY A 235 10.16 15.71 -3.50
C GLY A 235 9.84 16.04 -4.97
N ASP A 236 8.54 16.08 -5.31
CA ASP A 236 8.09 16.42 -6.67
C ASP A 236 8.14 17.94 -6.92
N THR A 237 9.29 18.39 -7.40
CA THR A 237 9.53 19.79 -7.76
C THR A 237 9.09 20.16 -9.19
N VAL A 238 8.59 19.20 -9.97
CA VAL A 238 8.19 19.42 -11.38
C VAL A 238 6.69 19.65 -11.47
N ASN A 239 5.88 18.86 -10.77
CA ASN A 239 4.41 18.93 -10.80
C ASN A 239 3.86 19.79 -9.66
N LEU A 240 4.49 20.95 -9.39
CA LEU A 240 4.03 21.89 -8.36
C LEU A 240 2.59 22.36 -8.62
N PRO A 241 1.79 22.64 -7.56
CA PRO A 241 0.49 23.26 -7.71
C PRO A 241 0.61 24.61 -8.43
N PRO A 242 -0.37 25.00 -9.26
CA PRO A 242 -0.40 26.36 -9.81
C PRO A 242 -0.52 27.38 -8.67
N ASN A 243 0.23 28.47 -8.76
CA ASN A 243 0.17 29.62 -7.85
C ASN A 243 -1.17 30.37 -7.94
#